data_AF-A0A4P2VRY7-F1
#
_entry.id   AF-A0A4P2VRY7-F1
#
_cell.length_a   1.000
_cell.length_b   1.000
_cell.length_c   1.000
_cell.angle_alpha   90.00
_cell.angle_beta   90.00
_cell.angle_gamma   90.00
#
_symmetry.space_group_name_H-M   'P 1'
#
loop_
_entity.id
_entity.type
_entity.pdbx_description
1 polymer ?
#
loop_
_entity_poly.entity_id
_entity_poly.type
_entity_poly.pdbx_seq_one_letter_code
_entity_poly.pdbx_strand_id
1 'polypeptide(L)'
;VNVILAQAGMYVAADLFKLRPYHYLITRILGGDDFHKGQGTFEVEMRDLSTILKLADYSSLILGDEICHGTEVNSGLAILAATIERLTAARTSFVLTTHLHQVCSLIDSPVRCYHLSVIQQEGIIYERKLKPGPGPPQYGIEVMGHIINDREFYSSALKYRKLINCKS
;
A
#
# COMPACT_ATOMS: atom_id res chain seq x y z
N VAL A 1 -13.01 -8.97 -7.37
CA VAL A 1 -14.13 -9.84 -7.83
C VAL A 1 -14.85 -9.28 -9.06
N ASN A 2 -15.29 -8.00 -9.08
CA ASN A 2 -16.00 -7.41 -10.24
C ASN A 2 -15.31 -7.61 -11.61
N VAL A 3 -13.98 -7.51 -11.69
CA VAL A 3 -13.22 -7.75 -12.93
C VAL A 3 -13.44 -9.18 -13.46
N ILE A 4 -13.33 -10.19 -12.59
CA ILE A 4 -13.50 -11.60 -12.94
C ILE A 4 -14.93 -11.87 -13.39
N LEU A 5 -15.91 -11.39 -12.63
CA LEU A 5 -17.33 -11.53 -12.95
C LEU A 5 -17.66 -10.92 -14.32
N ALA A 6 -17.21 -9.70 -14.57
CA ALA A 6 -17.43 -9.03 -15.85
C ALA A 6 -16.78 -9.79 -17.03
N GLN A 7 -15.55 -10.29 -16.89
CA GLN A 7 -14.90 -11.09 -17.95
C GLN A 7 -15.55 -12.47 -18.15
N ALA A 8 -16.21 -13.01 -17.13
CA ALA A 8 -17.01 -14.22 -17.22
C ALA A 8 -18.42 -13.99 -17.80
N GLY A 9 -18.78 -12.73 -18.13
CA GLY A 9 -20.11 -12.38 -18.64
C GLY A 9 -21.19 -12.27 -17.56
N MET A 10 -20.81 -12.11 -16.29
CA MET A 10 -21.72 -12.00 -15.15
C MET A 10 -21.98 -10.54 -14.76
N TYR A 11 -23.12 -10.29 -14.11
CA TYR A 11 -23.38 -9.02 -13.44
C TYR A 11 -22.35 -8.74 -12.34
N VAL A 12 -22.11 -7.46 -12.06
CA VAL A 12 -21.15 -6.99 -11.06
C VAL A 12 -21.81 -6.11 -10.02
N ALA A 13 -21.19 -5.99 -8.85
CA ALA A 13 -21.65 -5.10 -7.78
C ALA A 13 -21.23 -3.65 -8.06
N ALA A 14 -21.88 -3.01 -9.03
CA ALA A 14 -21.73 -1.59 -9.37
C ALA A 14 -22.90 -1.12 -10.25
N ASP A 15 -23.31 0.15 -10.12
CA ASP A 15 -24.34 0.75 -10.99
C ASP A 15 -23.88 0.84 -12.45
N LEU A 16 -22.57 1.08 -12.66
CA LEU A 16 -21.91 1.09 -13.96
C LEU A 16 -20.47 0.58 -13.81
N PHE A 17 -20.07 -0.36 -14.67
CA PHE A 17 -18.72 -0.91 -14.66
C PHE A 17 -18.14 -0.92 -16.07
N LYS A 18 -17.19 -0.01 -16.32
CA LYS A 18 -16.42 0.02 -17.58
C LYS A 18 -15.14 -0.77 -17.38
N LEU A 19 -15.00 -1.85 -18.11
CA LEU A 19 -13.87 -2.75 -18.04
C LEU A 19 -13.13 -2.76 -19.39
N ARG A 20 -11.80 -2.83 -19.32
CA ARG A 20 -10.98 -3.37 -20.42
C ARG A 20 -10.57 -4.81 -20.09
N PRO A 21 -10.49 -5.73 -21.05
CA PRO A 21 -10.04 -7.09 -20.76
C PRO A 21 -8.63 -7.12 -20.20
N TYR A 22 -8.42 -7.90 -19.14
CA TYR A 22 -7.11 -8.21 -18.58
C TYR A 22 -6.71 -9.64 -18.93
N HIS A 23 -5.45 -9.81 -19.35
CA HIS A 23 -4.82 -11.11 -19.56
C HIS A 23 -4.20 -11.63 -18.26
N TYR A 24 -3.68 -10.72 -17.42
CA TYR A 24 -3.04 -11.05 -16.16
C TYR A 24 -3.70 -10.31 -15.00
N LEU A 25 -4.04 -11.06 -13.96
CA LEU A 25 -4.44 -10.54 -12.66
C LEU A 25 -3.42 -11.04 -11.64
N ILE A 26 -2.60 -10.14 -11.12
CA ILE A 26 -1.47 -10.47 -10.24
C ILE A 26 -1.74 -9.84 -8.88
N THR A 27 -1.67 -10.66 -7.84
CA THR A 27 -1.87 -10.22 -6.47
C THR A 27 -0.65 -10.58 -5.63
N ARG A 28 -0.04 -9.58 -5.00
CA ARG A 28 0.85 -9.78 -3.86
C ARG A 28 0.09 -9.23 -2.67
N ILE A 29 -0.48 -10.12 -1.86
CA ILE A 29 -1.16 -9.76 -0.62
C ILE A 29 -0.41 -10.48 0.50
N LEU A 30 -0.07 -9.77 1.57
CA LEU A 30 0.58 -10.39 2.73
C LEU A 30 -0.37 -11.44 3.31
N GLY A 31 -0.04 -12.72 3.13
CA GLY A 31 -0.71 -13.84 3.78
C GLY A 31 0.09 -14.26 5.00
N GLY A 32 -0.57 -14.54 6.13
CA GLY A 32 0.08 -14.95 7.39
C GLY A 32 0.74 -16.33 7.37
N ASP A 33 0.72 -17.03 6.23
CA ASP A 33 1.29 -18.36 6.08
C ASP A 33 2.60 -18.32 5.31
N ASP A 34 3.72 -18.32 6.05
CA ASP A 34 5.06 -18.54 5.52
C ASP A 34 5.21 -19.99 5.03
N PHE A 35 4.82 -20.26 3.78
CA PHE A 35 5.14 -21.52 3.11
C PHE A 35 6.62 -21.61 2.69
N HIS A 36 7.40 -20.54 2.84
CA HIS A 36 8.79 -20.43 2.38
C HIS A 36 9.79 -20.72 3.52
N LYS A 37 9.76 -21.94 4.05
CA LYS A 37 10.76 -22.40 5.03
C LYS A 37 12.17 -22.41 4.40
N GLY A 38 12.98 -21.40 4.70
CA GLY A 38 14.43 -21.38 4.43
C GLY A 38 14.95 -20.30 3.47
N GLN A 39 14.11 -19.39 2.97
CA GLN A 39 14.55 -18.22 2.19
C GLN A 39 14.32 -16.93 3.00
N GLY A 40 15.14 -15.90 2.77
CA GLY A 40 14.89 -14.58 3.35
C GLY A 40 13.58 -14.03 2.80
N THR A 41 12.68 -13.58 3.68
CA THR A 41 11.34 -13.07 3.31
C THR A 41 11.41 -11.96 2.26
N PHE A 42 12.45 -11.13 2.32
CA PHE A 42 12.70 -10.08 1.32
C PHE A 42 13.14 -10.62 -0.05
N GLU A 43 13.92 -11.71 -0.11
CA GLU A 43 14.34 -12.29 -1.40
C GLU A 43 13.15 -12.88 -2.16
N VAL A 44 12.24 -13.55 -1.44
CA VAL A 44 10.98 -14.05 -2.01
C VAL A 44 10.15 -12.88 -2.56
N GLU A 45 10.02 -11.81 -1.77
CA GLU A 45 9.34 -10.58 -2.18
C GLU A 45 9.95 -9.97 -3.45
N MET A 46 11.28 -9.98 -3.59
CA MET A 46 11.95 -9.47 -4.80
C MET A 46 11.72 -10.35 -6.03
N ARG A 47 11.55 -11.67 -5.86
CA ARG A 47 11.19 -12.57 -6.97
C ARG A 47 9.74 -12.38 -7.41
N ASP A 48 8.84 -12.17 -6.47
CA ASP A 48 7.45 -11.81 -6.77
C ASP A 48 7.39 -10.47 -7.52
N LEU A 49 8.13 -9.46 -7.04
CA LEU A 49 8.26 -8.18 -7.72
C LEU A 49 8.86 -8.35 -9.13
N SER A 50 9.89 -9.19 -9.29
CA SER A 50 10.46 -9.49 -10.61
C SER A 50 9.41 -10.06 -11.57
N THR A 51 8.55 -10.96 -11.08
CA THR A 51 7.44 -11.53 -11.87
C THR A 51 6.40 -10.48 -12.21
N ILE A 52 6.02 -9.63 -11.26
CA ILE A 52 5.12 -8.49 -11.47
C ILE A 52 5.65 -7.60 -12.59
N LEU A 53 6.92 -7.20 -12.52
CA LEU A 53 7.54 -6.31 -13.50
C LEU A 53 7.67 -6.96 -14.89
N LYS A 54 7.87 -8.28 -14.96
CA LYS A 54 7.94 -9.03 -16.21
C LYS A 54 6.60 -9.13 -16.92
N LEU A 55 5.51 -9.26 -16.16
CA LEU A 55 4.15 -9.41 -16.67
C LEU A 55 3.38 -8.07 -16.74
N ALA A 56 4.00 -6.96 -16.34
CA ALA A 56 3.39 -5.65 -16.38
C ALA A 56 3.24 -5.14 -17.81
N ASP A 57 2.00 -5.11 -18.31
CA ASP A 57 1.65 -4.52 -19.60
C ASP A 57 0.29 -3.79 -19.50
N TYR A 58 -0.20 -3.27 -20.63
CA TYR A 58 -1.47 -2.55 -20.73
C TYR A 58 -2.71 -3.41 -20.40
N SER A 59 -2.59 -4.73 -20.47
CA SER A 59 -3.64 -5.72 -20.19
C SER A 59 -3.41 -6.44 -18.85
N SER A 60 -2.58 -5.89 -17.97
CA SER A 60 -2.35 -6.42 -16.63
C SER A 60 -3.05 -5.58 -15.56
N LEU A 61 -3.56 -6.27 -14.53
CA LEU A 61 -4.05 -5.69 -13.29
C LEU A 61 -3.21 -6.21 -12.11
N ILE A 62 -2.51 -5.31 -11.44
CA ILE A 62 -1.66 -5.64 -10.28
C ILE A 62 -2.28 -5.09 -9.00
N LEU A 63 -2.42 -5.94 -7.99
CA LEU A 63 -2.81 -5.56 -6.63
C LEU A 63 -1.67 -5.93 -5.68
N GLY A 64 -1.00 -4.92 -5.12
CA GLY A 64 0.14 -5.12 -4.23
C GLY A 64 -0.15 -4.57 -2.83
N ASP A 65 0.17 -5.36 -1.82
CA ASP A 65 0.02 -4.98 -0.41
C ASP A 65 1.36 -4.90 0.28
N GLU A 66 1.74 -3.72 0.75
CA GLU A 66 2.99 -3.42 1.48
C GLU A 66 4.27 -3.94 0.81
N ILE A 67 4.43 -3.68 -0.49
CA ILE A 67 5.67 -4.04 -1.22
C ILE A 67 6.88 -3.37 -0.54
N CYS A 68 7.93 -4.15 -0.37
CA CYS A 68 9.18 -3.87 0.34
C CYS A 68 9.03 -3.73 1.87
N HIS A 69 8.13 -4.46 2.52
CA HIS A 69 8.01 -4.43 3.98
C HIS A 69 9.26 -5.00 4.68
N GLY A 70 9.94 -5.97 4.07
CA GLY A 70 11.05 -6.71 4.69
C GLY A 70 12.42 -6.01 4.72
N THR A 71 12.52 -4.73 4.35
CA THR A 71 13.78 -3.99 4.20
C THR A 71 13.75 -2.63 4.89
N GLU A 72 14.90 -1.98 5.00
CA GLU A 72 15.02 -0.62 5.49
C GLU A 72 14.21 0.38 4.65
N VAL A 73 13.65 1.38 5.34
CA VAL A 73 12.71 2.37 4.78
C VAL A 73 13.23 3.03 3.51
N ASN A 74 14.52 3.40 3.47
CA ASN A 74 15.12 4.07 2.31
C ASN A 74 15.18 3.16 1.08
N SER A 75 15.62 1.91 1.25
CA SER A 75 15.64 0.91 0.18
C SER A 75 14.23 0.58 -0.27
N GLY A 76 13.29 0.42 0.67
CA GLY A 76 11.87 0.19 0.36
C GLY A 76 11.25 1.33 -0.45
N LEU A 77 11.50 2.58 -0.07
CA LEU A 77 11.04 3.77 -0.80
C LEU A 77 11.59 3.82 -2.22
N ALA A 78 12.90 3.58 -2.39
CA ALA A 78 13.56 3.62 -3.69
C ALA A 78 13.00 2.54 -4.63
N ILE A 79 12.87 1.30 -4.14
CA ILE A 79 12.33 0.18 -4.93
C ILE A 79 10.86 0.41 -5.26
N LEU A 80 10.06 0.90 -4.31
CA LEU A 80 8.65 1.18 -4.55
C LEU A 80 8.45 2.31 -5.57
N ALA A 81 9.23 3.39 -5.48
CA ALA A 81 9.20 4.48 -6.45
C ALA A 81 9.55 3.99 -7.86
N ALA A 82 10.66 3.26 -8.01
CA ALA A 82 11.06 2.68 -9.30
C ALA A 82 10.01 1.69 -9.85
N THR A 83 9.36 0.92 -8.97
CA THR A 83 8.26 0.02 -9.34
C THR A 83 7.09 0.81 -9.92
N ILE A 84 6.66 1.88 -9.23
CA ILE A 84 5.56 2.73 -9.68
C ILE A 84 5.86 3.35 -11.04
N GLU A 85 7.06 3.89 -11.24
CA GLU A 85 7.47 4.44 -12.53
C GLU A 85 7.40 3.39 -13.64
N ARG A 86 7.90 2.18 -13.38
CA ARG A 86 7.92 1.09 -14.37
C ARG A 86 6.50 0.65 -14.76
N LEU A 87 5.62 0.47 -13.78
CA LEU A 87 4.21 0.10 -14.02
C LEU A 87 3.46 1.21 -14.77
N THR A 88 3.75 2.46 -14.44
CA THR A 88 3.15 3.61 -15.12
C THR A 88 3.61 3.70 -16.57
N ALA A 89 4.90 3.54 -16.84
CA ALA A 89 5.45 3.52 -18.20
C ALA A 89 4.87 2.38 -19.05
N ALA A 90 4.60 1.22 -18.46
CA ALA A 90 3.94 0.08 -19.11
C ALA A 90 2.41 0.27 -19.28
N ARG A 91 1.84 1.38 -18.75
CA ARG A 91 0.40 1.68 -18.76
C ARG A 91 -0.45 0.58 -18.10
N THR A 92 0.13 -0.09 -17.13
CA THR A 92 -0.50 -1.17 -16.36
C THR A 92 -1.54 -0.60 -15.39
N SER A 93 -2.65 -1.33 -15.20
CA SER A 93 -3.58 -1.00 -14.11
C SER A 93 -2.99 -1.52 -12.80
N PHE A 94 -2.85 -0.67 -11.78
CA PHE A 94 -2.37 -1.13 -10.49
C PHE A 94 -3.00 -0.41 -9.30
N VAL A 95 -3.04 -1.10 -8.16
CA VAL A 95 -3.33 -0.55 -6.83
C VAL A 95 -2.28 -1.10 -5.88
N LEU A 96 -1.56 -0.19 -5.22
CA LEU A 96 -0.55 -0.54 -4.23
C LEU A 96 -0.92 0.09 -2.88
N THR A 97 -0.91 -0.70 -1.80
CA THR A 97 -1.00 -0.20 -0.43
C THR A 97 0.38 -0.18 0.21
N THR A 98 0.67 0.83 1.02
CA THR A 98 1.97 0.98 1.67
C THR A 98 1.88 1.88 2.90
N HIS A 99 2.77 1.64 3.87
CA HIS A 99 3.06 2.57 4.97
C HIS A 99 4.15 3.59 4.61
N LEU A 100 4.76 3.48 3.42
CA LEU A 100 5.80 4.38 2.92
C LEU A 100 5.18 5.65 2.31
N HIS A 101 4.46 6.44 3.11
CA HIS A 101 3.71 7.62 2.66
C HIS A 101 4.56 8.65 1.88
N GLN A 102 5.86 8.69 2.15
CA GLN A 102 6.83 9.58 1.47
C GLN A 102 6.97 9.27 -0.03
N VAL A 103 6.60 8.07 -0.49
CA VAL A 103 6.70 7.71 -1.91
C VAL A 103 5.89 8.65 -2.80
N CYS A 104 4.75 9.14 -2.31
CA CYS A 104 3.89 10.08 -3.04
C CYS A 104 4.58 11.40 -3.36
N SER A 105 5.59 11.82 -2.58
CA SER A 105 6.39 13.01 -2.87
C SER A 105 7.62 12.74 -3.73
N LEU A 106 7.99 11.48 -3.94
CA LEU A 106 9.17 11.09 -4.73
C LEU A 106 8.85 10.83 -6.19
N ILE A 107 7.61 10.44 -6.50
CA ILE A 107 7.17 10.09 -7.86
C ILE A 107 6.65 11.32 -8.61
N ASP A 108 7.08 11.49 -9.85
CA ASP A 108 6.53 12.49 -10.81
C ASP A 108 5.52 11.85 -11.78
N SER A 109 5.05 10.64 -11.45
CA SER A 109 4.12 9.88 -12.27
C SER A 109 2.67 10.35 -12.06
N PRO A 110 1.77 10.23 -13.06
CA PRO A 110 0.34 10.56 -12.96
C PRO A 110 -0.47 9.60 -12.06
N VAL A 111 0.13 9.15 -10.95
CA VAL A 111 -0.46 8.24 -9.98
C VAL A 111 -1.21 9.06 -8.94
N ARG A 112 -2.37 8.55 -8.55
CA ARG A 112 -3.20 9.19 -7.54
C ARG A 112 -2.97 8.51 -6.20
N CYS A 113 -2.52 9.29 -5.22
CA CYS A 113 -2.43 8.83 -3.85
C CYS A 113 -3.78 8.96 -3.14
N TYR A 114 -4.14 7.93 -2.38
CA TYR A 114 -5.33 7.87 -1.54
C TYR A 114 -4.97 7.29 -0.19
N HIS A 115 -5.78 7.59 0.82
CA HIS A 115 -5.70 7.00 2.15
C HIS A 115 -7.10 6.63 2.65
N LEU A 116 -7.16 5.72 3.62
CA LEU A 116 -8.39 5.45 4.36
C LEU A 116 -8.57 6.50 5.46
N SER A 117 -9.72 7.15 5.48
CA SER A 117 -9.98 8.22 6.43
C SER A 117 -10.27 7.69 7.83
N VAL A 118 -9.71 8.43 8.79
CA VAL A 118 -9.94 8.22 10.21
C VAL A 118 -10.33 9.56 10.83
N ILE A 119 -11.36 9.56 11.67
CA ILE A 119 -11.82 10.74 12.41
C ILE A 119 -11.46 10.53 13.88
N GLN A 120 -10.88 11.57 14.49
CA GLN A 120 -10.64 11.62 15.92
C GLN A 120 -11.72 12.50 16.56
N GLN A 121 -12.72 11.88 17.18
CA GLN A 121 -13.79 12.54 17.93
C GLN A 121 -14.18 11.63 19.11
N GLU A 122 -13.87 12.05 20.34
CA GLU A 122 -14.10 11.27 21.59
C GLU A 122 -13.56 9.83 21.55
N GLY A 123 -12.62 9.57 20.65
CA GLY A 123 -12.23 8.24 20.24
C GLY A 123 -11.73 8.21 18.80
N ILE A 124 -11.40 7.01 18.34
CA ILE A 124 -10.98 6.75 16.97
C ILE A 124 -12.14 6.15 16.20
N ILE A 125 -12.55 6.81 15.12
CA ILE A 125 -13.59 6.34 14.21
C ILE A 125 -12.96 6.02 12.86
N TYR A 126 -12.86 4.73 12.55
CA TYR A 126 -12.43 4.24 11.23
C TYR A 126 -13.59 4.35 10.24
N GLU A 127 -13.69 5.46 9.49
CA GLU A 127 -14.74 5.61 8.47
C GLU A 127 -14.62 4.58 7.34
N ARG A 128 -13.41 4.04 7.12
CA ARG A 128 -13.08 3.12 6.02
C ARG A 128 -13.44 3.68 4.63
N LYS A 129 -13.44 5.01 4.49
CA LYS A 129 -13.65 5.70 3.21
C LYS A 129 -12.31 6.07 2.60
N LEU A 130 -12.13 5.81 1.31
CA LEU A 130 -10.97 6.31 0.56
C LEU A 130 -11.10 7.81 0.34
N LYS A 131 -10.10 8.59 0.76
CA LYS A 131 -9.98 10.04 0.52
C LYS A 131 -8.70 10.35 -0.26
N PRO A 132 -8.71 11.37 -1.13
CA PRO A 132 -7.54 11.75 -1.91
C PRO A 132 -6.39 12.24 -1.02
N GLY A 133 -5.17 12.07 -1.51
CA GLY A 133 -3.93 12.43 -0.84
C GLY A 133 -3.31 11.28 -0.02
N PRO A 134 -2.04 11.41 0.39
CA PRO A 134 -1.30 10.37 1.11
C PRO A 134 -1.80 10.10 2.54
N GLY A 135 -2.72 10.93 3.04
CA GLY A 135 -3.20 10.89 4.41
C GLY A 135 -2.23 11.54 5.40
N PRO A 136 -2.62 11.61 6.69
CA PRO A 136 -1.73 12.09 7.74
C PRO A 136 -0.55 11.11 7.90
N PRO A 137 0.70 11.60 7.98
CA PRO A 137 1.89 10.76 7.90
C PRO A 137 2.08 9.84 9.11
N GLN A 138 1.54 10.22 10.27
CA GLN A 138 1.83 9.57 11.55
C GLN A 138 0.52 9.50 12.35
N TYR A 139 -0.12 8.34 12.31
CA TYR A 139 -1.38 8.06 13.02
C TYR A 139 -1.24 6.93 14.07
N GLY A 140 -0.15 6.16 14.01
CA GLY A 140 0.06 5.00 14.89
C GLY A 140 0.19 5.36 16.37
N ILE A 141 0.76 6.53 16.70
CA ILE A 141 0.88 6.97 18.10
C ILE A 141 -0.49 7.38 18.65
N GLU A 142 -1.33 7.99 17.83
CA GLU A 142 -2.68 8.38 18.17
C GLU A 142 -3.56 7.14 18.40
N VAL A 143 -3.42 6.09 17.58
CA VAL A 143 -4.01 4.76 17.81
C VAL A 143 -3.54 4.19 19.13
N MET A 144 -2.22 4.17 19.32
CA MET A 144 -1.61 3.64 20.52
C MET A 144 -2.14 4.34 21.76
N GLY A 145 -2.23 5.68 21.78
CA GLY A 145 -2.73 6.43 22.93
C GLY A 145 -4.19 6.15 23.30
N HIS A 146 -5.01 5.70 22.34
CA HIS A 146 -6.38 5.27 22.62
C HIS A 146 -6.47 3.83 23.14
N ILE A 147 -5.55 2.95 22.72
CA ILE A 147 -5.54 1.54 23.14
C ILE A 147 -4.79 1.37 24.48
N ILE A 148 -3.58 1.95 24.54
CA ILE A 148 -2.72 1.95 25.71
C ILE A 148 -3.12 3.17 26.54
N ASN A 149 -3.99 2.94 27.52
CA ASN A 149 -4.49 3.96 28.45
C ASN A 149 -3.43 4.36 29.51
N ASP A 150 -2.22 4.68 29.06
CA ASP A 150 -1.08 5.09 29.89
C ASP A 150 -0.56 6.44 29.39
N ARG A 151 -0.78 7.48 30.20
CA ARG A 151 -0.40 8.87 29.86
C ARG A 151 1.12 9.07 29.88
N GLU A 152 1.86 8.37 30.72
CA GLU A 152 3.32 8.49 30.78
C GLU A 152 3.95 7.84 29.55
N PHE A 153 3.49 6.64 29.19
CA PHE A 153 3.92 5.96 27.98
C PHE A 153 3.58 6.77 26.73
N TYR A 154 2.37 7.31 26.64
CA TYR A 154 1.96 8.17 25.53
C TYR A 154 2.84 9.42 25.40
N SER A 155 3.13 10.10 26.52
CA SER A 155 4.01 11.27 26.55
C SER A 155 5.44 10.92 26.13
N SER A 156 5.93 9.75 26.55
CA SER A 156 7.23 9.20 26.15
C SER A 156 7.29 8.94 24.64
N ALA A 157 6.27 8.28 24.07
CA ALA A 157 6.20 8.03 22.63
C ALA A 157 6.19 9.34 21.80
N LEU A 158 5.44 10.35 22.25
CA LEU A 158 5.44 11.68 21.63
C LEU A 158 6.80 12.37 21.67
N LYS A 159 7.55 12.22 22.78
CA LYS A 159 8.92 12.72 22.91
C LYS A 159 9.83 12.09 21.86
N TYR A 160 9.80 10.76 21.72
CA TYR A 160 10.63 10.06 20.74
C TYR A 160 10.24 10.39 19.29
N ARG A 161 8.95 10.56 18.98
CA ARG A 161 8.51 11.03 17.66
C ARG A 161 9.16 12.35 17.26
N LYS A 162 9.17 13.33 18.17
CA LYS A 162 9.81 14.64 17.91
C LYS A 162 11.30 14.47 17.62
N LEU A 163 11.99 13.63 18.39
CA LEU A 163 13.43 13.38 18.19
C LEU A 163 13.74 12.73 16.84
N ILE A 164 12.90 11.80 16.37
CA ILE A 164 13.06 11.15 15.06
C ILE A 164 12.84 12.16 13.93
N ASN A 165 11.75 12.94 13.99
CA ASN A 165 11.43 13.94 12.98
C ASN A 165 12.47 15.08 12.91
N CYS A 166 13.17 15.41 14.00
CA CYS A 166 14.25 16.42 13.97
C CYS A 166 15.57 15.92 13.38
N LYS A 167 15.75 14.60 13.24
CA LYS A 167 16.96 13.98 12.68
C LYS A 167 16.80 13.56 11.21
N SER A 168 15.57 13.61 10.69
CA SER A 168 15.19 13.23 9.34
C SER A 168 15.17 14.46 8.45
#